data_AF-A0A9D3XDG8-F1
#
_entry.id   AF-A0A9D3XDG8-F1
#
_cell.length_a   1.000
_cell.length_b   1.000
_cell.length_c   1.000
_cell.angle_alpha   90.00
_cell.angle_beta   90.00
_cell.angle_gamma   90.00
#
_symmetry.space_group_name_H-M   'P 1'
#
loop_
_entity.id
_entity.type
_entity.pdbx_description
1 polymer ?
#
loop_
_entity_poly.entity_id
_entity_poly.type
_entity_poly.pdbx_seq_one_letter_code
_entity_poly.pdbx_strand_id
1 'polypeptide(L)'
;MKLLVAVVLVAGLAGVAAWGGEAFTGDEHMGTCVFEKLTGQDYKFCRGDLEVFYPELGDVGCTYIPKCNQYRKRISKEWHSPKIAYPQADKNKKYVLIMVDPDAPNRANPKYRFWRHWVVIDIK
;
A
#
# COMPACT_ATOMS: atom_id res chain seq x y z
N MET A 1 41.67 56.76 22.22
CA MET A 1 40.66 57.82 22.50
C MET A 1 40.18 58.36 21.16
N LYS A 2 38.84 58.52 21.04
CA LYS A 2 38.08 59.16 19.95
C LYS A 2 38.01 58.38 18.64
N LEU A 3 36.90 58.27 17.92
CA LEU A 3 35.45 58.32 18.17
C LEU A 3 34.83 57.93 16.81
N LEU A 4 33.74 57.16 16.84
CA LEU A 4 32.98 56.69 15.69
C LEU A 4 32.21 57.83 14.97
N VAL A 5 31.79 57.54 13.73
CA VAL A 5 30.41 57.62 13.18
C VAL A 5 30.31 58.29 11.80
N ALA A 6 29.75 57.57 10.82
CA ALA A 6 28.66 58.01 9.91
C ALA A 6 28.24 56.81 9.03
N VAL A 7 27.17 56.09 9.35
CA VAL A 7 25.78 56.24 8.85
C VAL A 7 25.63 55.88 7.36
N VAL A 8 24.97 54.76 7.09
CA VAL A 8 24.15 54.58 5.88
C VAL A 8 22.82 53.96 6.32
N LEU A 9 21.76 54.77 6.19
CA LEU A 9 20.36 54.36 6.24
C LEU A 9 19.84 54.38 4.81
N VAL A 10 19.34 53.26 4.29
CA VAL A 10 18.23 53.28 3.32
C VAL A 10 17.29 52.11 3.65
N ALA A 11 16.07 52.48 4.01
CA ALA A 11 14.92 51.60 4.16
C ALA A 11 14.30 51.32 2.78
N GLY A 12 13.80 50.10 2.59
CA GLY A 12 12.95 49.74 1.44
C GLY A 12 11.98 48.62 1.83
N LEU A 13 10.74 49.00 2.13
CA LEU A 13 9.57 48.11 2.23
C LEU A 13 8.90 48.03 0.86
N ALA A 14 8.60 46.83 0.36
CA ALA A 14 7.43 46.52 -0.47
C ALA A 14 7.30 44.99 -0.65
N GLY A 15 6.08 44.48 -0.53
CA GLY A 15 5.74 43.05 -0.48
C GLY A 15 5.24 42.43 -1.79
N VAL A 16 5.15 41.10 -1.74
CA VAL A 16 4.27 40.11 -2.41
C VAL A 16 3.95 40.24 -3.91
N ALA A 17 4.29 39.20 -4.69
CA ALA A 17 3.32 38.37 -5.43
C ALA A 17 3.99 37.15 -6.09
N ALA A 18 3.26 36.03 -6.07
CA ALA A 18 3.65 34.69 -6.51
C ALA A 18 3.76 34.53 -8.03
N TRP A 19 4.61 33.60 -8.48
CA TRP A 19 4.42 32.59 -9.55
C TRP A 19 5.36 31.44 -9.15
N GLY A 20 4.95 30.18 -8.95
CA GLY A 20 4.01 29.39 -9.73
C GLY A 20 4.78 28.19 -10.25
N GLY A 21 5.07 27.24 -9.35
CA GLY A 21 5.75 25.97 -9.66
C GLY A 21 5.13 24.86 -8.83
N GLU A 22 4.17 24.16 -9.41
CA GLU A 22 3.62 22.91 -8.89
C GLU A 22 4.61 21.75 -9.04
N ALA A 23 4.36 20.72 -8.23
CA ALA A 23 4.82 19.35 -8.34
C ALA A 23 6.20 19.03 -7.73
N PHE A 24 6.13 18.61 -6.47
CA PHE A 24 6.38 17.22 -6.01
C PHE A 24 6.93 17.31 -4.59
N THR A 25 6.07 17.67 -3.64
CA THR A 25 6.28 17.19 -2.28
C THR A 25 6.01 15.69 -2.36
N GLY A 26 7.08 14.93 -2.61
CA GLY A 26 7.12 13.53 -2.24
C GLY A 26 6.72 13.48 -0.79
N ASP A 27 5.51 13.02 -0.56
CA ASP A 27 4.92 12.89 0.75
C ASP A 27 5.65 11.75 1.46
N GLU A 28 6.85 12.05 1.99
CA GLU A 28 7.45 11.29 3.07
C GLU A 28 6.62 11.54 4.32
N HIS A 29 5.38 11.04 4.30
CA HIS A 29 4.66 10.75 5.51
C HIS A 29 5.49 9.71 6.26
N MET A 30 6.32 10.20 7.18
CA MET A 30 6.68 9.49 8.42
C MET A 30 5.42 9.36 9.30
N GLY A 31 4.33 8.93 8.68
CA GLY A 31 2.99 8.80 9.22
C GLY A 31 2.73 7.36 9.56
N THR A 32 1.94 7.16 10.61
CA THR A 32 1.43 5.86 11.04
C THR A 32 0.83 5.09 9.86
N CYS A 33 1.24 3.83 9.69
CA CYS A 33 0.61 2.94 8.71
C CYS A 33 -0.84 2.69 9.11
N VAL A 34 -1.78 3.12 8.25
CA VAL A 34 -3.21 2.90 8.46
C VAL A 34 -3.62 1.59 7.80
N PHE A 35 -4.08 0.64 8.61
CA PHE A 35 -4.60 -0.63 8.14
C PHE A 35 -6.13 -0.56 8.09
N GLU A 36 -6.68 -0.69 6.90
CA GLU A 36 -8.12 -0.63 6.66
C GLU A 36 -8.65 -2.02 6.29
N LYS A 37 -9.79 -2.41 6.86
CA LYS A 37 -10.50 -3.63 6.46
C LYS A 37 -11.19 -3.42 5.12
N LEU A 38 -11.39 -4.50 4.37
CA LEU A 38 -12.19 -4.45 3.14
C LEU A 38 -13.64 -4.04 3.47
N THR A 39 -14.25 -3.26 2.58
CA THR A 39 -15.62 -2.77 2.75
C THR A 39 -16.47 -3.03 1.49
N GLY A 40 -17.77 -2.75 1.57
CA GLY A 40 -18.67 -2.80 0.42
C GLY A 40 -18.73 -4.19 -0.26
N GLN A 41 -18.53 -4.22 -1.57
CA GLN A 41 -18.58 -5.46 -2.34
C GLN A 41 -17.35 -6.35 -2.11
N ASP A 42 -16.18 -5.76 -1.84
CA ASP A 42 -14.93 -6.50 -1.64
C ASP A 42 -14.98 -7.35 -0.35
N TYR A 43 -15.68 -6.87 0.69
CA TYR A 43 -15.89 -7.63 1.93
C TYR A 43 -16.61 -8.97 1.69
N LYS A 44 -17.34 -9.15 0.58
CA LYS A 44 -17.99 -10.43 0.27
C LYS A 44 -17.00 -11.58 0.03
N PHE A 45 -15.73 -11.27 -0.28
CA PHE A 45 -14.67 -12.26 -0.42
C PHE A 45 -14.10 -12.73 0.93
N CYS A 46 -14.35 -11.99 2.01
CA CYS A 46 -13.90 -12.31 3.36
C CYS A 46 -14.73 -13.43 3.99
N ARG A 47 -14.46 -14.67 3.59
CA ARG A 47 -15.18 -15.86 4.06
C ARG A 47 -14.22 -17.03 4.28
N GLY A 48 -14.58 -17.89 5.24
CA GLY A 48 -13.88 -19.14 5.46
C GLY A 48 -12.48 -18.96 6.03
N ASP A 49 -12.23 -17.89 6.79
CA ASP A 49 -11.07 -17.70 7.69
C ASP A 49 -9.71 -18.19 7.15
N LEU A 50 -9.45 -17.97 5.85
CA LEU A 50 -8.17 -18.24 5.23
C LEU A 50 -7.22 -17.09 5.58
N GLU A 51 -6.13 -17.41 6.26
CA GLU A 51 -5.14 -16.43 6.69
C GLU A 51 -4.01 -16.33 5.65
N VAL A 52 -3.63 -15.11 5.31
CA VAL A 52 -2.65 -14.81 4.26
C VAL A 52 -1.58 -13.90 4.82
N PHE A 53 -0.38 -14.42 5.03
CA PHE A 53 0.70 -13.67 5.69
C PHE A 53 1.79 -13.22 4.74
N TYR A 54 2.10 -11.93 4.78
CA TYR A 54 3.33 -11.37 4.22
C TYR A 54 4.28 -10.90 5.33
N PRO A 55 5.60 -10.86 5.08
CA PRO A 55 6.56 -10.29 6.03
C PRO A 55 6.16 -8.87 6.41
N GLU A 56 6.32 -8.51 7.68
CA GLU A 56 6.02 -7.17 8.26
C GLU A 56 4.55 -6.69 8.19
N LEU A 57 3.72 -7.26 7.31
CA LEU A 57 2.29 -6.94 7.21
C LEU A 57 1.42 -7.83 8.11
N GLY A 58 1.87 -9.03 8.44
CA GLY A 58 1.03 -10.02 9.11
C GLY A 58 -0.07 -10.54 8.20
N ASP A 59 -1.23 -10.87 8.76
CA ASP A 59 -2.39 -11.36 8.01
C ASP A 59 -3.08 -10.24 7.22
N VAL A 60 -3.16 -10.42 5.90
CA VAL A 60 -3.76 -9.49 4.94
C VAL A 60 -5.05 -10.01 4.29
N GLY A 61 -5.58 -11.17 4.71
CA GLY A 61 -6.69 -11.84 4.00
C GLY A 61 -7.94 -10.98 3.79
N CYS A 62 -8.15 -9.98 4.66
CA CYS A 62 -9.32 -9.11 4.65
C CYS A 62 -9.02 -7.63 4.89
N THR A 63 -7.86 -7.17 4.43
CA THR A 63 -7.43 -5.77 4.57
C THR A 63 -6.95 -5.21 3.23
N TYR A 64 -7.07 -3.89 3.08
CA TYR A 64 -6.36 -3.19 2.01
C TYR A 64 -4.88 -3.12 2.36
N ILE A 65 -4.00 -3.46 1.39
CA ILE A 65 -2.57 -3.26 1.57
C ILE A 65 -2.29 -1.76 1.77
N PRO A 66 -1.67 -1.36 2.90
CA PRO A 66 -1.44 0.04 3.19
C PRO A 66 -0.48 0.69 2.18
N LYS A 67 -0.59 2.00 2.00
CA LYS A 67 0.23 2.78 1.07
C LYS A 67 1.62 3.13 1.62
N CYS A 68 1.79 3.10 2.94
CA CYS A 68 3.07 3.30 3.61
C CYS A 68 4.09 2.20 3.25
N ASN A 69 5.37 2.44 3.53
CA ASN A 69 6.47 1.45 3.45
C ASN A 69 6.58 0.69 2.12
N GLN A 70 5.98 1.22 1.05
CA GLN A 70 5.99 0.66 -0.30
C GLN A 70 5.56 -0.82 -0.37
N TYR A 71 4.68 -1.28 0.54
CA TYR A 71 4.35 -2.71 0.67
C TYR A 71 3.88 -3.36 -0.63
N ARG A 72 3.09 -2.67 -1.46
CA ARG A 72 2.68 -3.18 -2.79
C ARG A 72 3.89 -3.51 -3.69
N LYS A 73 4.91 -2.65 -3.69
CA LYS A 73 6.16 -2.88 -4.45
C LYS A 73 6.90 -4.08 -3.87
N ARG A 74 7.02 -4.17 -2.55
CA ARG A 74 7.70 -5.27 -1.85
C ARG A 74 7.03 -6.61 -2.13
N ILE A 75 5.70 -6.70 -2.02
CA ILE A 75 4.90 -7.86 -2.43
C ILE A 75 5.16 -8.25 -3.90
N SER A 76 5.40 -7.28 -4.77
CA SER A 76 5.56 -7.55 -6.21
C SER A 76 7.00 -7.89 -6.62
N LYS A 77 8.01 -7.49 -5.84
CA LYS A 77 9.42 -7.48 -6.26
C LYS A 77 10.37 -8.19 -5.30
N GLU A 78 10.03 -8.28 -4.03
CA GLU A 78 10.91 -8.77 -2.96
C GLU A 78 10.30 -9.99 -2.28
N TRP A 79 9.04 -9.88 -1.87
CA TRP A 79 8.32 -10.94 -1.21
C TRP A 79 7.66 -11.80 -2.28
N HIS A 80 7.99 -13.09 -2.28
CA HIS A 80 7.45 -14.07 -3.23
C HIS A 80 6.01 -14.45 -2.84
N SER A 81 5.67 -15.73 -2.86
CA SER A 81 4.38 -16.22 -2.40
C SER A 81 4.17 -15.95 -0.90
N PRO A 82 2.96 -15.57 -0.47
CA PRO A 82 2.64 -15.45 0.96
C PRO A 82 2.67 -16.80 1.66
N LYS A 83 2.74 -16.77 2.99
CA LYS A 83 2.44 -17.95 3.81
C LYS A 83 0.93 -18.03 4.01
N ILE A 84 0.37 -19.22 3.85
CA ILE A 84 -1.07 -19.45 3.93
C ILE A 84 -1.37 -20.38 5.10
N ALA A 85 -2.37 -20.05 5.89
CA ALA A 85 -2.89 -20.93 6.93
C ALA A 85 -4.42 -21.05 6.80
N TYR A 86 -4.92 -22.26 7.00
CA TYR A 86 -6.34 -22.56 7.04
C TYR A 86 -6.62 -23.34 8.33
N PRO A 87 -6.87 -22.65 9.46
CA PRO A 87 -6.95 -23.29 10.77
C PRO A 87 -8.01 -24.40 10.88
N GLN A 88 -9.07 -24.31 10.09
CA GLN A 88 -10.17 -25.27 10.02
C GLN A 88 -9.97 -26.37 8.97
N ALA A 89 -8.73 -26.54 8.46
CA ALA A 89 -8.40 -27.64 7.56
C ALA A 89 -8.63 -29.00 8.23
N ASP A 90 -9.46 -29.82 7.60
CA ASP A 90 -9.58 -31.25 7.86
C ASP A 90 -8.38 -32.01 7.25
N LYS A 91 -7.63 -32.71 8.10
CA LYS A 91 -6.42 -33.48 7.77
C LYS A 91 -6.68 -34.68 6.85
N ASN A 92 -7.94 -35.10 6.70
CA ASN A 92 -8.31 -36.22 5.83
C ASN A 92 -8.70 -35.76 4.41
N LYS A 93 -8.65 -34.45 4.14
CA LYS A 93 -8.99 -33.88 2.83
C LYS A 93 -7.76 -33.34 2.14
N LYS A 94 -7.92 -33.09 0.85
CA LYS A 94 -6.96 -32.34 0.05
C LYS A 94 -7.55 -30.99 -0.34
N TYR A 95 -6.70 -29.99 -0.44
CA TYR A 95 -7.08 -28.63 -0.77
C TYR A 95 -6.38 -28.15 -2.03
N VAL A 96 -7.04 -27.21 -2.70
CA VAL A 96 -6.49 -26.45 -3.82
C VAL A 96 -6.54 -24.98 -3.42
N LEU A 97 -5.40 -24.31 -3.56
CA LEU A 97 -5.30 -22.86 -3.37
C LEU A 97 -5.21 -22.20 -4.75
N ILE A 98 -6.00 -21.16 -4.98
CA ILE A 98 -5.97 -20.36 -6.19
C ILE A 98 -5.92 -18.88 -5.81
N MET A 99 -4.95 -18.14 -6.35
CA MET A 99 -4.87 -16.68 -6.25
C MET A 99 -5.19 -16.05 -7.60
N VAL A 100 -6.19 -15.17 -7.63
CA VAL A 100 -6.78 -14.61 -8.85
C VAL A 100 -7.03 -13.11 -8.68
N ASP A 101 -6.72 -12.32 -9.71
CA ASP A 101 -7.13 -10.93 -9.81
C ASP A 101 -8.42 -10.80 -10.69
N PRO A 102 -9.57 -10.43 -10.10
CA PRO A 102 -10.82 -10.26 -10.83
C PRO A 102 -10.89 -8.95 -11.64
N ASP A 103 -9.88 -8.10 -11.50
CA ASP A 103 -9.86 -6.72 -11.98
C ASP A 103 -8.77 -6.49 -13.04
N ALA A 104 -8.11 -7.52 -13.57
CA ALA A 104 -7.03 -7.32 -14.54
C ALA A 104 -7.52 -6.75 -15.90
N PRO A 105 -6.81 -5.77 -16.53
CA PRO A 105 -5.62 -5.07 -16.01
C PRO A 105 -5.96 -3.92 -15.05
N ASN A 106 -7.22 -3.47 -15.02
CA ASN A 106 -7.72 -2.52 -14.04
C ASN A 106 -9.23 -2.71 -13.77
N ARG A 107 -9.67 -2.32 -12.58
CA ARG A 107 -11.06 -2.48 -12.11
C ARG A 107 -12.10 -1.79 -13.01
N ALA A 108 -11.76 -0.67 -13.66
CA ALA A 108 -12.69 0.07 -14.50
C ALA A 108 -12.98 -0.65 -15.83
N ASN A 109 -12.01 -1.38 -16.37
CA ASN A 109 -12.16 -2.18 -17.58
C ASN A 109 -11.42 -3.52 -17.43
N PRO A 110 -12.00 -4.49 -16.70
CA PRO A 110 -11.34 -5.73 -16.31
C PRO A 110 -11.36 -6.77 -17.44
N LYS A 111 -10.76 -6.43 -18.59
CA LYS A 111 -10.77 -7.23 -19.83
C LYS A 111 -10.16 -8.63 -19.68
N TYR A 112 -9.21 -8.79 -18.75
CA TYR A 112 -8.50 -10.04 -18.51
C TYR A 112 -8.91 -10.73 -17.21
N ARG A 113 -10.07 -10.35 -16.64
CA ARG A 113 -10.65 -11.11 -15.54
C ARG A 113 -10.94 -12.54 -16.00
N PHE A 114 -10.59 -13.58 -15.27
CA PHE A 114 -10.01 -13.69 -13.94
C PHE A 114 -8.52 -14.06 -14.02
N TRP A 115 -7.61 -13.11 -13.76
CA TRP A 115 -6.19 -13.35 -14.00
C TRP A 115 -5.57 -14.23 -12.91
N ARG A 116 -5.13 -15.42 -13.30
CA ARG A 116 -4.59 -16.43 -12.39
C ARG A 116 -3.13 -16.13 -12.05
N HIS A 117 -2.87 -15.71 -10.81
CA HIS A 117 -1.52 -15.47 -10.29
C HIS A 117 -0.84 -16.72 -9.78
N TRP A 118 -1.58 -17.58 -9.07
CA TRP A 118 -0.99 -18.75 -8.41
C TRP A 118 -2.01 -19.88 -8.28
N VAL A 119 -1.54 -21.12 -8.44
CA VAL A 119 -2.30 -22.34 -8.18
C VAL A 119 -1.39 -23.33 -7.47
N VAL A 120 -1.88 -23.87 -6.36
CA VAL A 120 -1.26 -24.99 -5.64
C VAL A 120 -2.33 -26.06 -5.47
N ILE A 121 -2.01 -27.29 -5.85
CA ILE A 121 -2.90 -28.44 -5.74
C ILE A 121 -2.35 -29.44 -4.73
N ASP A 122 -3.19 -30.40 -4.34
CA ASP A 122 -2.81 -31.53 -3.49
C ASP A 122 -2.23 -31.13 -2.11
N ILE A 123 -2.68 -30.00 -1.55
CA ILE A 123 -2.32 -29.59 -0.18
C ILE A 123 -2.99 -30.56 0.79
N LYS A 124 -2.20 -31.14 1.70
CA LYS A 124 -2.64 -32.06 2.76
C LYS A 124 -2.77 -31.35 4.10
#